data_AF-A0A934BFT3-F1
#
_entry.id   AF-A0A934BFT3-F1
#
_cell.length_a   1.000
_cell.length_b   1.000
_cell.length_c   1.000
_cell.angle_alpha   90.00
_cell.angle_beta   90.00
_cell.angle_gamma   90.00
#
_symmetry.space_group_name_H-M   'P 1'
#
loop_
_entity.id
_entity.type
_entity.pdbx_description
1 polymer ?
#
loop_
_entity_poly.entity_id
_entity_poly.type
_entity_poly.pdbx_seq_one_letter_code
_entity_poly.pdbx_strand_id
1 'polypeptide(L)'
;MRVLSGKVITKTTINNTRIIAACIILFTGCLFLFNTGKRDLWAPDEPRYAQVSKEMRDSGNFIVPHLNSEPYPDKPPLLFWLINVFSIPFGKITALSSRLPSAFAGIGCCLAIFYLGKSLYHNTRIALLAALFLATSSKFLWMAHRVAFDVPLTFFVTMAIFCFYKGYSIRHDHSPITPPISPPLQGKDEGEVKKQEQRYYTLFYIFMALGVLTKGPVGFIIPFCIVLTYLILKKDIGVLKETRPWIGGTIFLFIVFTWVYLASVYGGKDYAYQILFKQNVGRFASSFAHKRPFYYYFIN
;
A
#
# COMPACT_ATOMS: atom_id res chain seq x y z
N MET A 1 -23.16 17.71 55.27
CA MET A 1 -21.87 17.04 55.00
C MET A 1 -22.12 15.63 54.48
N ARG A 2 -22.09 15.43 53.15
CA ARG A 2 -21.68 14.20 52.44
C ARG A 2 -21.86 14.43 50.94
N VAL A 3 -20.78 14.88 50.31
CA VAL A 3 -20.65 14.95 48.85
C VAL A 3 -20.32 13.54 48.38
N LEU A 4 -21.24 12.91 47.63
CA LEU A 4 -20.96 11.65 46.96
C LEU A 4 -20.03 11.95 45.78
N SER A 5 -18.78 11.54 45.95
CA SER A 5 -17.72 11.58 44.95
C SER A 5 -18.12 10.78 43.72
N GLY A 6 -18.54 11.48 42.66
CA GLY A 6 -18.72 10.94 41.33
C GLY A 6 -17.36 10.64 40.72
N LYS A 7 -16.81 9.45 41.01
CA LYS A 7 -15.75 8.87 40.18
C LYS A 7 -16.36 8.55 38.82
N VAL A 8 -16.19 9.46 37.86
CA VAL A 8 -16.35 9.16 36.44
C VAL A 8 -15.29 8.11 36.11
N ILE A 9 -15.71 6.84 36.06
CA ILE A 9 -14.89 5.75 35.57
C ILE A 9 -14.76 5.97 34.06
N THR A 10 -13.70 6.67 33.64
CA THR A 10 -13.26 6.70 32.24
C THR A 10 -12.86 5.28 31.84
N LYS A 11 -13.82 4.51 31.31
CA LYS A 11 -13.62 3.18 30.76
C LYS A 11 -12.59 3.21 29.63
N THR A 12 -11.35 2.82 29.94
CA THR A 12 -10.56 1.78 29.26
C THR A 12 -10.87 1.52 27.77
N THR A 13 -10.87 2.53 26.90
CA THR A 13 -11.11 2.32 25.46
C THR A 13 -9.89 1.76 24.72
N ILE A 14 -8.74 1.66 25.40
CA ILE A 14 -7.45 1.28 24.83
C ILE A 14 -7.30 -0.25 24.63
N ASN A 15 -8.14 -1.09 25.26
CA ASN A 15 -7.95 -2.55 25.19
C ASN A 15 -8.55 -3.22 23.94
N ASN A 16 -9.69 -2.77 23.42
CA ASN A 16 -10.38 -3.53 22.36
C ASN A 16 -9.74 -3.38 20.97
N THR A 17 -9.19 -2.21 20.62
CA THR A 17 -8.68 -1.99 19.25
C THR A 17 -7.41 -2.79 18.97
N ARG A 18 -6.50 -2.85 19.94
CA ARG A 18 -5.25 -3.61 19.80
C ARG A 18 -5.53 -5.11 19.75
N ILE A 19 -6.43 -5.60 20.60
CA ILE A 19 -6.89 -6.99 20.59
C ILE A 19 -7.53 -7.33 19.24
N ILE A 20 -8.44 -6.49 18.73
CA ILE A 20 -9.08 -6.73 17.42
C ILE A 20 -8.05 -6.72 16.30
N ALA A 21 -7.09 -5.79 16.30
CA ALA A 21 -6.02 -5.76 15.31
C ALA A 21 -5.17 -7.05 15.37
N ALA A 22 -4.84 -7.53 16.57
CA ALA A 22 -4.15 -8.81 16.75
C ALA A 22 -4.99 -9.99 16.23
N CYS A 23 -6.30 -10.01 16.51
CA CYS A 23 -7.21 -11.02 15.97
C CYS A 23 -7.26 -10.98 14.43
N ILE A 24 -7.28 -9.79 13.81
CA ILE A 24 -7.20 -9.63 12.36
C ILE A 24 -5.88 -10.21 11.84
N ILE A 25 -4.75 -9.89 12.48
CA ILE A 25 -3.43 -10.42 12.08
C ILE A 25 -3.41 -11.95 12.18
N LEU A 26 -3.89 -12.52 13.27
CA LEU A 26 -3.92 -13.98 13.46
C LEU A 26 -4.82 -14.64 12.43
N PHE A 27 -6.05 -14.13 12.24
CA PHE A 27 -7.00 -14.67 11.28
C PHE A 27 -6.49 -14.59 9.84
N THR A 28 -6.03 -13.41 9.41
CA THR A 28 -5.48 -13.21 8.06
C THR A 28 -4.15 -13.90 7.85
N GLY A 29 -3.33 -14.03 8.90
CA GLY A 29 -2.11 -14.84 8.89
C GLY A 29 -2.42 -16.31 8.63
N CYS A 30 -3.40 -16.87 9.35
CA CYS A 30 -3.90 -18.21 9.07
C CYS A 30 -4.45 -18.32 7.64
N LEU A 31 -5.21 -17.34 7.16
CA LEU A 31 -5.75 -17.40 5.80
C LEU A 31 -4.67 -17.31 4.73
N PHE A 32 -3.73 -16.36 4.81
CA PHE A 32 -2.84 -16.01 3.70
C PHE A 32 -1.49 -16.71 3.74
N LEU A 33 -1.05 -17.20 4.91
CA LEU A 33 0.22 -17.92 5.05
C LEU A 33 0.04 -19.44 5.04
N PHE A 34 -1.16 -19.94 5.35
CA PHE A 34 -1.40 -21.37 5.41
C PHE A 34 -1.08 -22.06 4.08
N ASN A 35 -0.24 -23.09 4.15
CA ASN A 35 0.13 -23.93 3.02
C ASN A 35 0.81 -23.21 1.83
N THR A 36 1.23 -21.95 2.00
CA THR A 36 1.85 -21.16 0.91
C THR A 36 3.15 -21.75 0.38
N GLY A 37 3.87 -22.55 1.16
CA GLY A 37 5.13 -23.18 0.73
C GLY A 37 5.00 -24.54 0.06
N LYS A 38 3.86 -25.23 0.14
CA LYS A 38 3.77 -26.65 -0.26
C LYS A 38 3.57 -26.89 -1.75
N ARG A 39 3.04 -25.91 -2.49
CA ARG A 39 2.85 -26.01 -3.94
C ARG A 39 4.00 -25.35 -4.70
N ASP A 40 4.33 -25.90 -5.85
CA ASP A 40 5.29 -25.28 -6.77
C ASP A 40 4.80 -23.93 -7.31
N LEU A 41 5.73 -23.18 -7.91
CA LEU A 41 5.45 -21.89 -8.54
C LEU A 41 4.65 -22.11 -9.83
N TRP A 42 3.50 -21.44 -9.94
CA TRP A 42 2.60 -21.58 -11.08
C TRP A 42 2.88 -20.52 -12.15
N ALA A 43 3.15 -21.01 -13.36
CA ALA A 43 3.38 -20.20 -14.55
C ALA A 43 2.18 -19.29 -14.91
N PRO A 44 2.41 -18.20 -15.66
CA PRO A 44 3.73 -17.70 -16.11
C PRO A 44 4.42 -16.77 -15.10
N ASP A 45 3.68 -16.23 -14.14
CA ASP A 45 4.14 -15.13 -13.28
C ASP A 45 5.05 -15.59 -12.14
N GLU A 46 4.64 -16.60 -11.36
CA GLU A 46 5.38 -16.94 -10.13
C GLU A 46 6.81 -17.44 -10.40
N PRO A 47 7.05 -18.36 -11.35
CA PRO A 47 8.40 -18.80 -11.69
C PRO A 47 9.26 -17.64 -12.20
N ARG A 48 8.67 -16.75 -13.00
CA ARG A 48 9.38 -15.58 -13.55
C ARG A 48 9.88 -14.66 -12.44
N TYR A 49 9.00 -14.28 -11.52
CA TYR A 49 9.37 -13.34 -10.46
C TYR A 49 10.34 -13.95 -9.44
N ALA A 50 10.18 -15.25 -9.16
CA ALA A 50 11.15 -15.97 -8.35
C ALA A 50 12.52 -16.06 -9.03
N GLN A 51 12.56 -16.35 -10.34
CA GLN A 51 13.80 -16.43 -11.11
C GLN A 51 14.53 -15.08 -11.18
N VAL A 52 13.81 -13.98 -11.45
CA VAL A 52 14.39 -12.62 -11.40
C VAL A 52 14.98 -12.33 -10.02
N SER A 53 14.25 -12.67 -8.96
CA SER A 53 14.71 -12.45 -7.59
C SER A 53 15.95 -13.29 -7.26
N LYS A 54 16.02 -14.50 -7.81
CA LYS A 54 17.18 -15.39 -7.68
C LYS A 54 18.39 -14.82 -8.41
N GLU A 55 18.24 -14.38 -9.65
CA GLU A 55 19.33 -13.76 -10.42
C GLU A 55 19.86 -12.48 -9.77
N MET A 56 18.99 -11.65 -9.17
CA MET A 56 19.43 -10.50 -8.36
C MET A 56 20.32 -10.91 -7.19
N ARG A 57 19.96 -12.01 -6.51
CA ARG A 57 20.73 -12.54 -5.38
C ARG A 57 22.08 -13.08 -5.84
N ASP A 58 22.07 -13.92 -6.87
CA ASP A 58 23.23 -14.67 -7.33
C ASP A 58 24.26 -13.73 -7.98
N SER A 59 23.81 -12.69 -8.70
CA SER A 59 24.69 -11.69 -9.32
C SER A 59 25.11 -10.56 -8.37
N GLY A 60 24.39 -10.36 -7.26
CA GLY A 60 24.53 -9.18 -6.40
C GLY A 60 24.01 -7.87 -7.04
N ASN A 61 23.47 -7.90 -8.26
CA ASN A 61 22.88 -6.74 -8.90
C ASN A 61 21.42 -6.56 -8.48
N PHE A 62 21.19 -5.73 -7.47
CA PHE A 62 19.86 -5.37 -7.00
C PHE A 62 19.25 -4.17 -7.74
N ILE A 63 19.96 -3.54 -8.66
CA ILE A 63 19.50 -2.30 -9.32
C ILE A 63 18.75 -2.62 -10.60
N VAL A 64 19.32 -3.49 -11.45
CA VAL A 64 18.77 -3.89 -12.75
C VAL A 64 18.29 -5.34 -12.68
N PRO A 65 16.97 -5.60 -12.68
CA PRO A 65 16.42 -6.94 -12.78
C PRO A 65 16.88 -7.64 -14.06
N HIS A 66 17.23 -8.92 -13.96
CA HIS A 66 17.52 -9.79 -15.10
C HIS A 66 16.62 -11.02 -15.06
N LEU A 67 16.27 -11.53 -16.23
CA LEU A 67 15.54 -12.79 -16.41
C LEU A 67 16.26 -13.60 -17.48
N ASN A 68 16.75 -14.78 -17.10
CA ASN A 68 17.58 -15.63 -17.95
C ASN A 68 18.83 -14.88 -18.46
N SER A 69 19.46 -14.09 -17.59
CA SER A 69 20.63 -13.23 -17.90
C SER A 69 20.36 -12.03 -18.81
N GLU A 70 19.13 -11.84 -19.28
CA GLU A 70 18.74 -10.67 -20.07
C GLU A 70 18.11 -9.59 -19.20
N PRO A 71 18.37 -8.28 -19.43
CA PRO A 71 17.72 -7.21 -18.69
C PRO A 71 16.18 -7.30 -18.76
N TYR A 72 15.54 -7.20 -17.60
CA TYR A 72 14.09 -7.30 -17.45
C TYR A 72 13.47 -5.95 -17.03
N PRO A 73 13.07 -5.09 -18.00
CA PRO A 73 12.52 -3.74 -17.74
C PRO A 73 11.01 -3.73 -17.47
N ASP A 74 10.37 -4.89 -17.49
CA ASP A 74 8.92 -5.06 -17.44
C ASP A 74 8.28 -4.63 -16.11
N LYS A 75 9.05 -4.64 -15.03
CA LYS A 75 8.61 -4.34 -13.66
C LYS A 75 9.68 -3.59 -12.87
N PRO A 76 9.29 -2.60 -12.05
CA PRO A 76 10.14 -2.02 -11.01
C PRO A 76 10.56 -3.05 -9.95
N PRO A 77 11.55 -2.74 -9.09
CA PRO A 77 12.33 -3.76 -8.40
C PRO A 77 11.77 -4.15 -7.02
N LEU A 78 10.81 -3.40 -6.47
CA LEU A 78 10.47 -3.50 -5.05
C LEU A 78 9.97 -4.89 -4.67
N LEU A 79 9.19 -5.56 -5.51
CA LEU A 79 8.75 -6.93 -5.22
C LEU A 79 9.95 -7.88 -5.15
N PHE A 80 10.92 -7.76 -6.06
CA PHE A 80 12.10 -8.62 -6.08
C PHE A 80 13.00 -8.38 -4.85
N TRP A 81 13.11 -7.12 -4.41
CA TRP A 81 13.78 -6.76 -3.15
C TRP A 81 13.07 -7.39 -1.95
N LEU A 82 11.74 -7.30 -1.88
CA LEU A 82 10.97 -7.92 -0.80
C LEU A 82 11.13 -9.44 -0.79
N ILE A 83 11.05 -10.10 -1.95
CA ILE A 83 11.28 -11.55 -2.08
C ILE A 83 12.68 -11.90 -1.52
N ASN A 84 13.70 -11.13 -1.86
CA ASN A 84 15.05 -11.33 -1.35
C ASN A 84 15.14 -11.14 0.16
N VAL A 85 14.54 -10.10 0.72
CA VAL A 85 14.47 -9.88 2.18
C VAL A 85 13.80 -11.06 2.89
N PHE A 86 12.65 -11.52 2.38
CA PHE A 86 11.95 -12.67 2.94
C PHE A 86 12.68 -14.01 2.71
N SER A 87 13.63 -14.07 1.78
CA SER A 87 14.45 -15.25 1.52
C SER A 87 15.65 -15.39 2.47
N ILE A 88 16.03 -14.33 3.19
CA ILE A 88 17.21 -14.31 4.09
C ILE A 88 17.22 -15.51 5.06
N PRO A 89 16.12 -15.84 5.78
CA PRO A 89 16.12 -16.95 6.72
C PRO A 89 16.30 -18.34 6.08
N PHE A 90 16.03 -18.46 4.77
CA PHE A 90 16.08 -19.73 4.04
C PHE A 90 17.38 -19.89 3.23
N GLY A 91 18.17 -18.83 3.10
CA GLY A 91 19.40 -18.79 2.30
C GLY A 91 19.20 -18.86 0.77
N LYS A 92 17.99 -19.16 0.30
CA LYS A 92 17.64 -19.34 -1.13
C LYS A 92 16.22 -18.84 -1.42
N ILE A 93 15.96 -18.52 -2.68
CA ILE A 93 14.60 -18.23 -3.15
C ILE A 93 13.79 -19.53 -3.18
N THR A 94 12.68 -19.57 -2.44
CA THR A 94 11.76 -20.70 -2.37
C THR A 94 10.34 -20.28 -2.78
N ALA A 95 9.47 -21.27 -3.00
CA ALA A 95 8.06 -21.00 -3.26
C ALA A 95 7.39 -20.24 -2.09
N LEU A 96 7.79 -20.56 -0.86
CA LEU A 96 7.35 -19.85 0.35
C LEU A 96 7.84 -18.41 0.35
N SER A 97 9.16 -18.18 0.32
CA SER A 97 9.75 -16.84 0.42
C SER A 97 9.28 -15.90 -0.68
N SER A 98 8.97 -16.44 -1.86
CA SER A 98 8.44 -15.66 -3.00
C SER A 98 7.00 -15.17 -2.76
N ARG A 99 6.19 -15.91 -2.00
CA ARG A 99 4.78 -15.56 -1.72
C ARG A 99 4.61 -14.71 -0.47
N LEU A 100 5.57 -14.76 0.46
CA LEU A 100 5.52 -13.97 1.71
C LEU A 100 5.27 -12.46 1.48
N PRO A 101 5.92 -11.77 0.51
CA PRO A 101 5.60 -10.36 0.25
C PRO A 101 4.11 -10.09 0.01
N SER A 102 3.45 -10.95 -0.77
CA SER A 102 2.02 -10.79 -1.08
C SER A 102 1.13 -11.15 0.11
N ALA A 103 1.47 -12.20 0.86
CA ALA A 103 0.73 -12.58 2.06
C ALA A 103 0.81 -11.50 3.15
N PHE A 104 2.01 -10.99 3.44
CA PHE A 104 2.22 -9.92 4.43
C PHE A 104 1.59 -8.60 3.98
N ALA A 105 1.68 -8.24 2.69
CA ALA A 105 0.94 -7.11 2.14
C ALA A 105 -0.58 -7.29 2.28
N GLY A 106 -1.09 -8.51 2.10
CA GLY A 106 -2.49 -8.85 2.31
C GLY A 106 -2.96 -8.61 3.75
N ILE A 107 -2.18 -9.07 4.74
CA ILE A 107 -2.43 -8.78 6.17
C ILE A 107 -2.41 -7.27 6.41
N GLY A 108 -1.41 -6.58 5.85
CA GLY A 108 -1.29 -5.13 5.91
C GLY A 108 -2.50 -4.39 5.33
N CYS A 109 -3.05 -4.84 4.20
CA CYS A 109 -4.26 -4.30 3.61
C CYS A 109 -5.46 -4.42 4.55
N CYS A 110 -5.69 -5.60 5.13
CA CYS A 110 -6.81 -5.80 6.07
C CYS A 110 -6.69 -4.88 7.29
N LEU A 111 -5.48 -4.69 7.82
CA LEU A 111 -5.24 -3.71 8.89
C LEU A 111 -5.47 -2.28 8.43
N ALA A 112 -4.99 -1.90 7.26
CA ALA A 112 -5.18 -0.56 6.70
C ALA A 112 -6.68 -0.25 6.53
N ILE A 113 -7.46 -1.19 6.01
CA ILE A 113 -8.92 -1.08 5.88
C ILE A 113 -9.59 -0.98 7.25
N PHE A 114 -9.18 -1.77 8.23
CA PHE A 114 -9.70 -1.66 9.59
C PHE A 114 -9.47 -0.26 10.17
N TYR A 115 -8.24 0.28 10.10
CA TYR A 115 -7.94 1.60 10.65
C TYR A 115 -8.58 2.74 9.84
N LEU A 116 -8.68 2.60 8.52
CA LEU A 116 -9.38 3.55 7.66
C LEU A 116 -10.87 3.57 7.97
N GLY A 117 -11.53 2.41 8.01
CA GLY A 117 -12.95 2.29 8.37
C GLY A 117 -13.23 2.83 9.77
N LYS A 118 -12.34 2.57 10.73
CA LYS A 118 -12.47 3.13 12.08
C LYS A 118 -12.35 4.66 12.07
N SER A 119 -11.51 5.21 11.20
CA SER A 119 -11.33 6.66 11.09
C SER A 119 -12.51 7.32 10.37
N LEU A 120 -13.12 6.66 9.40
CA LEU A 120 -14.27 7.17 8.63
C LEU A 120 -15.59 7.12 9.41
N TYR A 121 -15.85 6.00 10.08
CA TYR A 121 -17.16 5.71 10.68
C TYR A 121 -17.16 5.78 12.21
N HIS A 122 -16.00 5.95 12.85
CA HIS A 122 -15.81 5.87 14.31
C HIS A 122 -16.40 4.60 14.96
N ASN A 123 -16.67 3.57 14.15
CA ASN A 123 -17.34 2.35 14.56
C ASN A 123 -16.42 1.15 14.30
N THR A 124 -15.99 0.53 15.40
CA THR A 124 -15.06 -0.59 15.36
C THR A 124 -15.68 -1.84 14.70
N ARG A 125 -17.01 -2.04 14.80
CA ARG A 125 -17.69 -3.18 14.18
C ARG A 125 -17.71 -3.05 12.66
N ILE A 126 -18.06 -1.87 12.14
CA ILE A 126 -18.06 -1.59 10.70
C ILE A 126 -16.63 -1.77 10.14
N ALA A 127 -15.64 -1.23 10.84
CA ALA A 127 -14.24 -1.38 10.49
C ALA A 127 -13.79 -2.85 10.44
N LEU A 128 -14.17 -3.65 11.44
CA LEU A 128 -13.84 -5.07 11.50
C LEU A 128 -14.52 -5.84 10.36
N LEU A 129 -15.81 -5.60 10.12
CA LEU A 129 -16.55 -6.24 9.03
C LEU A 129 -15.94 -5.91 7.67
N ALA A 130 -15.53 -4.67 7.43
CA ALA A 130 -14.85 -4.28 6.19
C ALA A 130 -13.52 -5.04 5.99
N ALA A 131 -12.72 -5.18 7.05
CA ALA A 131 -11.46 -5.92 6.99
C ALA A 131 -11.67 -7.42 6.76
N LEU A 132 -12.67 -8.02 7.41
CA LEU A 132 -13.05 -9.42 7.24
C LEU A 132 -13.60 -9.69 5.83
N PHE A 133 -14.43 -8.79 5.31
CA PHE A 133 -14.99 -8.91 3.96
C PHE A 133 -13.89 -8.88 2.89
N LEU A 134 -12.88 -8.01 3.05
CA LEU A 134 -11.71 -8.03 2.18
C LEU A 134 -10.94 -9.36 2.32
N ALA A 135 -10.71 -9.81 3.57
CA ALA A 135 -9.94 -11.02 3.84
C ALA A 135 -10.56 -12.29 3.25
N THR A 136 -11.88 -12.38 3.24
CA THR A 136 -12.64 -13.54 2.73
C THR A 136 -13.05 -13.40 1.26
N SER A 137 -12.75 -12.28 0.61
CA SER A 137 -12.97 -12.11 -0.82
C SER A 137 -12.12 -13.08 -1.62
N SER A 138 -12.75 -13.94 -2.42
CA SER A 138 -12.08 -15.04 -3.13
C SER A 138 -10.91 -14.56 -4.00
N LYS A 139 -11.08 -13.45 -4.72
CA LYS A 139 -10.02 -12.90 -5.60
C LYS A 139 -8.85 -12.35 -4.80
N PHE A 140 -9.14 -11.65 -3.70
CA PHE A 140 -8.10 -11.08 -2.84
C PHE A 140 -7.31 -12.19 -2.15
N LEU A 141 -8.00 -13.18 -1.59
CA LEU A 141 -7.39 -14.36 -0.98
C LEU A 141 -6.52 -15.10 -1.99
N TRP A 142 -7.02 -15.34 -3.21
CA TRP A 142 -6.25 -15.99 -4.26
C TRP A 142 -4.97 -15.22 -4.60
N MET A 143 -5.05 -13.89 -4.71
CA MET A 143 -3.89 -13.06 -5.03
C MET A 143 -2.88 -12.97 -3.88
N ALA A 144 -3.34 -12.99 -2.63
CA ALA A 144 -2.48 -12.99 -1.44
C ALA A 144 -1.61 -14.27 -1.33
N HIS A 145 -2.07 -15.38 -1.92
CA HIS A 145 -1.32 -16.66 -1.98
C HIS A 145 -0.38 -16.79 -3.18
N ARG A 146 -0.29 -15.77 -4.03
CA ARG A 146 0.48 -15.78 -5.26
C ARG A 146 1.70 -14.87 -5.14
N VAL A 147 2.73 -15.12 -5.94
CA VAL A 147 3.78 -14.12 -6.18
C VAL A 147 3.19 -13.02 -7.07
N ALA A 148 2.69 -11.96 -6.47
CA ALA A 148 1.91 -10.93 -7.14
C ALA A 148 2.42 -9.52 -6.85
N PHE A 149 2.49 -8.68 -7.89
CA PHE A 149 2.71 -7.23 -7.71
C PHE A 149 1.46 -6.52 -7.17
N ASP A 150 0.29 -7.11 -7.40
CA ASP A 150 -1.02 -6.49 -7.20
C ASP A 150 -1.35 -6.31 -5.71
N VAL A 151 -1.00 -7.27 -4.85
CA VAL A 151 -1.31 -7.15 -3.41
C VAL A 151 -0.41 -6.12 -2.73
N PRO A 152 0.92 -6.10 -2.93
CA PRO A 152 1.78 -5.02 -2.44
C PRO A 152 1.37 -3.65 -2.98
N LEU A 153 1.03 -3.53 -4.26
CA LEU A 153 0.50 -2.30 -4.83
C LEU A 153 -0.79 -1.86 -4.11
N THR A 154 -1.73 -2.78 -3.93
CA THR A 154 -3.01 -2.52 -3.23
C THR A 154 -2.75 -2.04 -1.81
N PHE A 155 -1.78 -2.64 -1.11
CA PHE A 155 -1.37 -2.23 0.22
C PHE A 155 -0.85 -0.80 0.23
N PHE A 156 0.12 -0.47 -0.62
CA PHE A 156 0.71 0.86 -0.65
C PHE A 156 -0.31 1.94 -1.08
N VAL A 157 -1.18 1.65 -2.05
CA VAL A 157 -2.27 2.56 -2.43
C VAL A 157 -3.26 2.77 -1.28
N THR A 158 -3.66 1.69 -0.59
CA THR A 158 -4.58 1.78 0.56
C THR A 158 -3.95 2.57 1.71
N MET A 159 -2.67 2.33 2.00
CA MET A 159 -1.92 3.08 3.01
C MET A 159 -1.75 4.55 2.64
N ALA A 160 -1.51 4.86 1.37
CA ALA A 160 -1.47 6.24 0.88
C ALA A 160 -2.82 6.94 1.16
N ILE A 161 -3.94 6.35 0.76
CA ILE A 161 -5.29 6.89 1.01
C ILE A 161 -5.56 7.04 2.51
N PHE A 162 -5.21 6.03 3.31
CA PHE A 162 -5.35 6.06 4.75
C PHE A 162 -4.56 7.19 5.39
N CYS A 163 -3.28 7.35 5.01
CA CYS A 163 -2.42 8.41 5.51
C CYS A 163 -2.95 9.78 5.11
N PHE A 164 -3.36 9.99 3.85
CA PHE A 164 -3.99 11.24 3.44
C PHE A 164 -5.22 11.55 4.28
N TYR A 165 -6.16 10.60 4.39
CA TYR A 165 -7.40 10.80 5.13
C TYR A 165 -7.13 11.08 6.61
N LYS A 166 -6.15 10.41 7.22
CA LYS A 166 -5.73 10.69 8.60
C LYS A 166 -5.15 12.07 8.79
N GLY A 167 -4.35 12.57 7.84
CA GLY A 167 -3.86 13.94 7.86
C GLY A 167 -5.02 14.94 7.78
N TYR A 168 -5.91 14.74 6.81
CA TYR A 168 -7.10 15.57 6.59
C TYR A 168 -8.02 15.61 7.82
N SER A 169 -8.34 14.45 8.41
CA SER A 169 -9.27 14.36 9.54
C SER A 169 -8.73 14.97 10.84
N ILE A 170 -7.47 15.37 10.93
CA ILE A 170 -6.94 16.00 12.16
C ILE A 170 -7.51 17.41 12.35
N ARG A 171 -7.72 18.14 11.25
CA ARG A 171 -8.24 19.53 11.26
C ARG A 171 -9.65 19.66 10.72
N HIS A 172 -10.01 18.79 9.78
CA HIS A 172 -11.23 18.93 8.98
C HIS A 172 -12.30 17.89 9.31
N ASP A 173 -12.19 17.19 10.45
CA ASP A 173 -13.19 16.21 10.86
C ASP A 173 -14.47 16.89 11.37
N HIS A 174 -15.31 17.24 10.40
CA HIS A 174 -16.76 17.21 10.49
C HIS A 174 -17.21 16.01 9.66
N SER A 175 -17.14 14.81 10.22
CA SER A 175 -17.55 13.59 9.52
C SER A 175 -18.93 13.78 8.87
N PRO A 176 -19.13 13.39 7.59
CA PRO A 176 -20.42 13.57 6.91
C PRO A 176 -21.54 12.69 7.49
N ILE A 177 -21.22 11.74 8.37
CA ILE A 177 -22.13 10.70 8.88
C ILE A 177 -22.44 10.91 10.36
N THR A 178 -21.54 11.54 11.13
CA THR A 178 -21.75 11.83 12.55
C THR A 178 -21.13 13.17 12.93
N PRO A 179 -21.80 13.98 13.78
CA PRO A 179 -21.20 15.21 14.28
C PRO A 179 -19.90 14.90 15.06
N PRO A 180 -18.94 15.85 15.10
CA PRO A 180 -17.70 15.67 15.83
C PRO A 180 -17.99 15.41 17.32
N ILE A 181 -17.65 14.21 17.81
CA ILE A 181 -17.75 13.83 19.23
C ILE A 181 -16.53 14.36 20.00
N SER A 182 -15.41 14.57 19.31
CA SER A 182 -14.24 15.18 19.91
C SER A 182 -14.49 16.68 19.99
N PRO A 183 -14.38 17.32 21.18
CA PRO A 183 -14.39 18.76 21.24
C PRO A 183 -13.30 19.29 20.28
N PRO A 184 -13.49 20.51 19.70
CA PRO A 184 -12.39 21.19 19.00
C PRO A 184 -11.14 21.08 19.87
N LEU A 185 -9.96 20.95 19.24
CA LEU A 185 -8.63 20.70 19.84
C LEU A 185 -8.27 21.63 21.02
N GLN A 186 -9.05 21.62 22.09
CA GLN A 186 -8.97 22.48 23.25
C GLN A 186 -7.91 21.87 24.13
N GLY A 187 -6.72 22.48 24.10
CA GLY A 187 -5.58 22.11 24.95
C GLY A 187 -4.48 21.27 24.27
N LYS A 188 -4.51 21.05 22.96
CA LYS A 188 -3.33 20.55 22.23
C LYS A 188 -2.53 21.72 21.65
N ASP A 189 -1.22 21.70 21.85
CA ASP A 189 -0.30 22.63 21.20
C ASP A 189 -0.48 22.55 19.67
N GLU A 190 -0.78 23.70 19.03
CA GLU A 190 -0.96 23.81 17.59
C GLU A 190 0.24 23.26 16.82
N GLY A 191 1.44 23.38 17.39
CA GLY A 191 2.67 22.81 16.85
C GLY A 191 2.63 21.28 16.75
N GLU A 192 2.14 20.60 17.79
CA GLU A 192 2.03 19.14 17.83
C GLU A 192 0.95 18.62 16.87
N VAL A 193 -0.18 19.32 16.76
CA VAL A 193 -1.24 18.99 15.79
C VAL A 193 -0.71 19.06 14.37
N LYS A 194 -0.03 20.17 14.03
CA LYS A 194 0.60 20.37 12.71
C LYS A 194 1.65 19.30 12.43
N LYS A 195 2.50 18.98 13.40
CA LYS A 195 3.51 17.93 13.27
C LYS A 195 2.89 16.55 12.99
N GLN A 196 1.80 16.22 13.68
CA GLN A 196 1.09 14.95 13.49
C GLN A 196 0.45 14.84 12.11
N GLU A 197 -0.21 15.89 11.64
CA GLU A 197 -0.77 16.01 10.30
C GLU A 197 0.31 15.85 9.22
N GLN A 198 1.41 16.61 9.34
CA GLN A 198 2.51 16.59 8.37
C GLN A 198 3.21 15.23 8.30
N ARG A 199 3.27 14.48 9.41
CA ARG A 199 3.74 13.10 9.42
C ARG A 199 2.88 12.22 8.51
N TYR A 200 1.56 12.34 8.56
CA TYR A 200 0.67 11.55 7.73
C TYR A 200 0.75 11.96 6.25
N TYR A 201 0.81 13.24 5.93
CA TYR A 201 1.01 13.69 4.56
C TYR A 201 2.37 13.24 4.00
N THR A 202 3.44 13.27 4.81
CA THR A 202 4.75 12.73 4.40
C THR A 202 4.66 11.23 4.09
N LEU A 203 3.99 10.45 4.94
CA LEU A 203 3.78 9.01 4.70
C LEU A 203 2.93 8.76 3.45
N PHE A 204 1.95 9.61 3.15
CA PHE A 204 1.17 9.54 1.90
C PHE A 204 2.07 9.60 0.67
N TYR A 205 3.02 10.54 0.60
CA TYR A 205 3.99 10.61 -0.51
C TYR A 205 4.93 9.41 -0.56
N ILE A 206 5.42 8.94 0.59
CA ILE A 206 6.29 7.75 0.66
C ILE A 206 5.55 6.51 0.13
N PHE A 207 4.31 6.28 0.55
CA PHE A 207 3.53 5.13 0.10
C PHE A 207 3.19 5.20 -1.40
N MET A 208 2.92 6.39 -1.95
CA MET A 208 2.80 6.56 -3.41
C MET A 208 4.10 6.17 -4.12
N ALA A 209 5.27 6.60 -3.60
CA ALA A 209 6.57 6.27 -4.19
C ALA A 209 6.83 4.75 -4.16
N LEU A 210 6.53 4.08 -3.05
CA LEU A 210 6.62 2.62 -2.93
C LEU A 210 5.63 1.90 -3.88
N GLY A 211 4.45 2.45 -4.08
CA GLY A 211 3.51 2.00 -5.11
C GLY A 211 4.12 2.07 -6.52
N VAL A 212 4.82 3.16 -6.83
CA VAL A 212 5.55 3.33 -8.11
C VAL A 212 6.68 2.33 -8.25
N LEU A 213 7.49 2.12 -7.21
CA LEU A 213 8.54 1.11 -7.19
C LEU A 213 8.00 -0.33 -7.19
N THR A 214 6.70 -0.54 -7.05
CA THR A 214 6.04 -1.85 -7.23
C THR A 214 5.59 -2.06 -8.66
N LYS A 215 4.72 -1.19 -9.20
CA LYS A 215 4.03 -1.44 -10.48
C LYS A 215 3.99 -0.22 -11.42
N GLY A 216 4.90 0.73 -11.21
CA GLY A 216 5.02 1.92 -12.06
C GLY A 216 3.97 3.01 -11.75
N PRO A 217 3.69 3.91 -12.69
CA PRO A 217 2.91 5.13 -12.48
C PRO A 217 1.55 4.93 -11.80
N VAL A 218 0.91 3.78 -12.01
CA VAL A 218 -0.38 3.42 -11.40
C VAL A 218 -0.37 3.57 -9.87
N GLY A 219 0.78 3.32 -9.23
CA GLY A 219 0.94 3.44 -7.77
C GLY A 219 0.77 4.85 -7.19
N PHE A 220 0.95 5.90 -8.00
CA PHE A 220 0.64 7.27 -7.57
C PHE A 220 -0.65 7.80 -8.22
N ILE A 221 -0.94 7.42 -9.47
CA ILE A 221 -2.11 7.92 -10.21
C ILE A 221 -3.41 7.56 -9.46
N ILE A 222 -3.56 6.31 -9.03
CA ILE A 222 -4.78 5.85 -8.35
C ILE A 222 -5.03 6.64 -7.05
N PRO A 223 -4.12 6.65 -6.06
CA PRO A 223 -4.38 7.35 -4.81
C PRO A 223 -4.53 8.86 -5.03
N PHE A 224 -3.78 9.46 -5.96
CA PHE A 224 -3.93 10.88 -6.29
C PHE A 224 -5.31 11.20 -6.87
N CYS A 225 -5.80 10.42 -7.83
CA CYS A 225 -7.13 10.61 -8.41
C CYS A 225 -8.24 10.43 -7.36
N ILE A 226 -8.11 9.46 -6.46
CA ILE A 226 -9.07 9.25 -5.36
C ILE A 226 -9.09 10.45 -4.42
N VAL A 227 -7.91 10.93 -4.00
CA VAL A 227 -7.79 12.10 -3.13
C VAL A 227 -8.37 13.35 -3.80
N LEU A 228 -8.01 13.61 -5.06
CA LEU A 228 -8.50 14.76 -5.79
C LEU A 228 -10.02 14.71 -5.96
N THR A 229 -10.57 13.55 -6.33
CA THR A 229 -12.02 13.35 -6.44
C THR A 229 -12.70 13.59 -5.09
N TYR A 230 -12.15 13.03 -4.01
CA TYR A 230 -12.66 13.24 -2.66
C TYR A 230 -12.71 14.72 -2.28
N LEU A 231 -11.63 15.48 -2.53
CA LEU A 231 -11.56 16.90 -2.23
C LEU A 231 -12.48 17.76 -3.10
N ILE A 232 -12.63 17.42 -4.39
CA ILE A 232 -13.60 18.07 -5.29
C ILE A 232 -15.03 17.86 -4.76
N LEU A 233 -15.39 16.63 -4.41
CA LEU A 233 -16.71 16.31 -3.85
C LEU A 233 -16.95 17.01 -2.51
N LYS A 234 -15.89 17.19 -1.71
CA LYS A 234 -15.94 17.95 -0.45
C LYS A 234 -15.85 19.46 -0.62
N LYS A 235 -15.60 19.95 -1.84
CA LYS A 235 -15.34 21.36 -2.15
C LYS A 235 -14.20 21.96 -1.30
N ASP A 236 -13.22 21.14 -0.93
CA ASP A 236 -12.12 21.50 -0.03
C ASP A 236 -10.74 21.24 -0.68
N ILE A 237 -10.58 21.73 -1.91
CA ILE A 237 -9.33 21.57 -2.67
C ILE A 237 -8.17 22.33 -1.99
N GLY A 238 -8.47 23.31 -1.12
CA GLY A 238 -7.49 24.10 -0.37
C GLY A 238 -6.52 23.26 0.46
N VAL A 239 -6.98 22.10 0.95
CA VAL A 239 -6.19 21.11 1.70
C VAL A 239 -4.94 20.65 0.95
N LEU A 240 -4.93 20.68 -0.39
CA LEU A 240 -3.73 20.32 -1.17
C LEU A 240 -2.52 21.19 -0.82
N LYS A 241 -2.71 22.41 -0.29
CA LYS A 241 -1.60 23.24 0.21
C LYS A 241 -1.07 22.73 1.56
N GLU A 242 -1.93 22.17 2.39
CA GLU A 242 -1.58 21.59 3.69
C GLU A 242 -0.69 20.35 3.53
N THR A 243 -0.86 19.58 2.45
CA THR A 243 0.00 18.42 2.16
C THR A 243 1.45 18.80 1.84
N ARG A 244 1.76 20.10 1.70
CA ARG A 244 3.08 20.62 1.33
C ARG A 244 3.64 19.94 0.08
N PRO A 245 2.97 20.08 -1.08
CA PRO A 245 3.26 19.31 -2.27
C PRO A 245 4.70 19.46 -2.77
N TRP A 246 5.36 20.59 -2.51
CA TRP A 246 6.78 20.77 -2.84
C TRP A 246 7.70 19.87 -2.01
N ILE A 247 7.49 19.78 -0.70
CA ILE A 247 8.31 18.95 0.19
C ILE A 247 7.96 17.47 -0.02
N GLY A 248 6.67 17.14 0.03
CA GLY A 248 6.19 15.78 -0.18
C GLY A 248 6.53 15.25 -1.58
N GLY A 249 6.36 16.09 -2.60
CA GLY A 249 6.74 15.81 -3.98
C GLY A 249 8.24 15.60 -4.13
N THR A 250 9.08 16.39 -3.45
CA THR A 250 10.54 16.17 -3.46
C THR A 250 10.91 14.82 -2.84
N ILE A 251 10.28 14.43 -1.72
CA ILE A 251 10.51 13.11 -1.10
C ILE A 251 10.09 11.98 -2.06
N PHE A 252 8.90 12.11 -2.65
CA PHE A 252 8.39 11.15 -3.63
C PHE A 252 9.35 11.02 -4.83
N LEU A 253 9.74 12.16 -5.42
CA LEU A 253 10.64 12.19 -6.56
C LEU A 253 12.02 11.64 -6.19
N PHE A 254 12.55 11.97 -5.02
CA PHE A 254 13.83 11.44 -4.58
C PHE A 254 13.83 9.91 -4.51
N ILE A 255 12.79 9.31 -3.91
CA ILE A 255 12.67 7.84 -3.81
C ILE A 255 12.58 7.19 -5.20
N VAL A 256 11.70 7.70 -6.07
CA VAL A 256 11.49 7.12 -7.41
C VAL A 256 12.70 7.36 -8.30
N PHE A 257 13.20 8.60 -8.34
CA PHE A 257 14.31 9.02 -9.19
C PHE A 257 15.62 8.35 -8.79
N THR A 258 15.86 8.10 -7.49
CA THR A 258 17.06 7.37 -7.06
C THR A 258 17.15 6.01 -7.75
N TRP A 259 16.07 5.22 -7.74
CA TRP A 259 16.09 3.94 -8.45
C TRP A 259 16.16 4.12 -9.96
N VAL A 260 15.34 4.99 -10.56
CA VAL A 260 15.30 5.19 -12.02
C VAL A 260 16.68 5.65 -12.54
N TYR A 261 17.33 6.57 -11.85
CA TYR A 261 18.65 7.07 -12.20
C TYR A 261 19.68 5.95 -12.14
N LEU A 262 19.76 5.23 -11.01
CA LEU A 262 20.69 4.12 -10.86
C LEU A 262 20.42 3.04 -11.92
N ALA A 263 19.16 2.65 -12.13
CA ALA A 263 18.80 1.65 -13.14
C ALA A 263 19.13 2.10 -14.56
N SER A 264 19.07 3.41 -14.86
CA SER A 264 19.48 3.97 -16.16
C SER A 264 21.00 3.95 -16.35
N VAL A 265 21.76 4.22 -15.28
CA VAL A 265 23.23 4.17 -15.31
C VAL A 265 23.72 2.74 -15.46
N TYR A 266 23.20 1.81 -14.66
CA TYR A 266 23.62 0.40 -14.65
C TYR A 266 23.04 -0.42 -15.81
N GLY A 267 21.82 -0.11 -16.26
CA GLY A 267 21.14 -0.85 -17.33
C GLY A 267 21.40 -0.30 -18.73
N GLY A 268 22.02 0.87 -18.84
CA GLY A 268 22.29 1.53 -20.12
C GLY A 268 21.07 2.19 -20.75
N LYS A 269 21.30 2.81 -21.92
CA LYS A 269 20.31 3.64 -22.63
C LYS A 269 19.05 2.87 -23.01
N ASP A 270 19.20 1.62 -23.45
CA ASP A 270 18.07 0.80 -23.87
C ASP A 270 17.17 0.41 -22.69
N TYR A 271 17.75 0.05 -21.55
CA TYR A 271 16.98 -0.23 -20.34
C TYR A 271 16.22 1.01 -19.87
N ALA A 272 16.89 2.16 -19.84
CA ALA A 272 16.30 3.46 -19.49
C ALA A 272 15.11 3.81 -20.40
N TYR A 273 15.28 3.67 -21.72
CA TYR A 273 14.21 3.90 -22.69
C TYR A 273 13.00 2.98 -22.44
N GLN A 274 13.26 1.70 -22.14
CA GLN A 274 12.19 0.74 -21.89
C GLN A 274 11.39 1.09 -20.62
N ILE A 275 12.05 1.33 -19.49
CA ILE A 275 11.36 1.62 -18.22
C ILE A 275 10.65 2.97 -18.21
N LEU A 276 11.15 3.98 -18.94
CA LEU A 276 10.56 5.31 -18.98
C LEU A 276 9.40 5.39 -19.97
N PHE A 277 9.59 4.89 -21.20
CA PHE A 277 8.68 5.13 -22.31
C PHE A 277 7.91 3.88 -22.72
N LYS A 278 8.60 2.80 -23.12
CA LYS A 278 7.95 1.62 -23.71
C LYS A 278 6.95 0.96 -22.75
N GLN A 279 7.34 0.82 -21.50
CA GLN A 279 6.55 0.09 -20.50
C GLN A 279 5.41 0.92 -19.89
N ASN A 280 5.53 2.25 -19.87
CA ASN A 280 4.51 3.14 -19.32
C ASN A 280 3.57 3.67 -20.42
N VAL A 281 4.14 4.31 -21.45
CA VAL A 281 3.40 4.93 -22.54
C VAL A 281 2.99 3.89 -23.57
N GLY A 282 3.94 3.04 -23.99
CA GLY A 282 3.70 2.03 -25.01
C GLY A 282 2.64 1.01 -24.61
N ARG A 283 2.66 0.53 -23.35
CA ARG A 283 1.62 -0.38 -22.83
C ARG A 283 0.27 0.28 -22.64
N PHE A 284 0.21 1.54 -22.21
CA PHE A 284 -1.06 2.24 -22.08
C PHE A 284 -1.68 2.48 -23.46
N ALA A 285 -0.90 2.99 -24.41
CA ALA A 285 -1.32 3.18 -25.80
C ALA A 285 -1.70 1.87 -26.51
N SER A 286 -0.96 0.78 -26.30
CA SER A 286 -1.29 -0.54 -26.87
C SER A 286 -2.39 -1.28 -26.10
N SER A 287 -2.66 -0.94 -24.84
CA SER A 287 -3.82 -1.47 -24.12
C SER A 287 -5.14 -1.01 -24.74
N PHE A 288 -5.18 0.17 -25.37
CA PHE A 288 -6.29 0.58 -26.24
C PHE A 288 -6.44 -0.32 -27.48
N ALA A 289 -5.41 -1.09 -27.85
CA ALA A 289 -5.45 -2.09 -28.92
C ALA A 289 -5.89 -3.48 -28.41
N HIS A 290 -5.64 -3.84 -27.14
CA HIS A 290 -6.24 -5.01 -26.47
C HIS A 290 -7.64 -4.71 -25.95
N LYS A 291 -8.54 -4.27 -26.84
CA LYS A 291 -9.92 -3.92 -26.49
C LYS A 291 -10.64 -5.15 -25.93
N ARG A 292 -10.86 -5.13 -24.61
CA ARG A 292 -11.84 -6.00 -23.95
C ARG A 292 -13.15 -5.25 -23.82
N PRO A 293 -14.30 -5.93 -23.87
CA PRO A 293 -15.59 -5.28 -23.69
C PRO A 293 -15.67 -4.65 -22.29
N PHE A 294 -16.50 -3.60 -22.12
CA PHE A 294 -16.67 -2.93 -20.83
C PHE A 294 -17.07 -3.91 -19.70
N TYR A 295 -17.77 -4.99 -20.07
CA TYR A 295 -18.22 -6.02 -19.15
C TYR A 295 -17.17 -7.07 -18.78
N TYR A 296 -15.95 -6.97 -19.31
CA TYR A 296 -14.87 -7.94 -19.08
C TYR A 296 -14.61 -8.19 -17.59
N TYR A 297 -14.67 -7.14 -16.78
CA TYR A 297 -14.45 -7.18 -15.33
C TYR A 297 -15.62 -7.78 -14.53
N PHE A 298 -16.80 -7.99 -15.16
CA PHE A 298 -17.92 -8.66 -14.50
C PHE A 298 -17.95 -10.17 -14.75
N ILE A 299 -17.20 -10.65 -15.76
CA ILE A 299 -17.23 -12.04 -16.22
C ILE A 299 -15.94 -12.81 -15.87
N ASN A 300 -14.83 -12.12 -15.55
CA ASN A 300 -13.51 -12.71 -15.26
C ASN A 300 -12.92 -12.24 -13.92
#